data_AF-A0A7L3J1A6-F1
#
_entry.id   AF-A0A7L3J1A6-F1
#
_cell.length_a   1.000
_cell.length_b   1.000
_cell.length_c   1.000
_cell.angle_alpha   90.00
_cell.angle_beta   90.00
_cell.angle_gamma   90.00
#
_symmetry.space_group_name_H-M   'P 1'
#
loop_
_entity.id
_entity.type
_entity.pdbx_description
1 polymer ?
#
loop_
_entity_poly.entity_id
_entity_poly.type
_entity_poly.pdbx_seq_one_letter_code
_entity_poly.pdbx_strand_id
1 'polypeptide(L)'
;QLQEQQEEIENMMNAVFKGVFVHRYRDVVPEIRAICMEELGTWMRSYAASFLTDGYLKYIGWTLHDKPLQGERWPAGVPRVPAGCHRLHPPHQTRMVSMVLDKEPDVAVEVVKLLTLMLENMEEALTEEDCQSVYPVVYVSSRALASAAGLFLYRRLLDPQRERGGESSRDGDNRTFFRLLLAFFIESELHEHAAYLVDSLWDCAGPRLRDWETISALLLEE
;
A
#
# COMPACT_ATOMS: atom_id res chain seq x y z
N GLN A 1 36.24 20.06 8.04
CA GLN A 1 36.57 19.15 6.92
C GLN A 1 35.41 18.23 6.54
N LEU A 2 35.03 17.20 7.31
CA LEU A 2 33.90 16.32 6.92
C LEU A 2 32.56 17.06 6.84
N GLN A 3 32.29 18.00 7.76
CA GLN A 3 31.09 18.84 7.71
C GLN A 3 31.07 19.77 6.49
N GLU A 4 32.20 20.39 6.15
CA GLU A 4 32.29 21.26 4.96
C GLU A 4 32.06 20.47 3.66
N GLN A 5 32.61 19.26 3.58
CA GLN A 5 32.37 18.37 2.43
C GLN A 5 30.90 17.93 2.33
N GLN A 6 30.26 17.67 3.47
CA GLN A 6 28.82 17.37 3.49
C GLN A 6 28.00 18.57 3.00
N GLU A 7 28.30 19.77 3.48
CA GLU A 7 27.61 21.00 3.09
C GLU A 7 27.78 21.30 1.59
N GLU A 8 28.97 21.06 1.03
CA GLU A 8 29.22 21.19 -0.40
C GLU A 8 28.35 20.23 -1.23
N ILE A 9 28.25 18.97 -0.81
CA ILE A 9 27.37 17.98 -1.46
C ILE A 9 25.90 18.39 -1.35
N GLU A 10 25.45 18.85 -0.17
CA GLU A 10 24.09 19.35 0.04
C GLU A 10 23.77 20.56 -0.86
N ASN A 11 24.74 21.44 -1.07
CA ASN A 11 24.61 22.58 -1.99
C ASN A 11 24.48 22.13 -3.46
N MET A 12 25.29 21.15 -3.90
CA MET A 12 25.16 20.57 -5.24
C MET A 12 23.81 19.88 -5.44
N MET A 13 23.35 19.08 -4.46
CA MET A 13 22.04 18.44 -4.49
C MET A 13 20.93 19.48 -4.60
N ASN A 14 20.99 20.55 -3.80
CA ASN A 14 20.03 21.65 -3.87
C ASN A 14 20.05 22.38 -5.22
N ALA A 15 21.22 22.53 -5.84
CA ALA A 15 21.35 23.14 -7.16
C ALA A 15 20.68 22.28 -8.24
N VAL A 16 20.90 20.96 -8.23
CA VAL A 16 20.22 20.02 -9.14
C VAL A 16 18.72 20.02 -8.89
N PHE A 17 18.29 20.01 -7.64
CA PHE A 17 16.88 20.02 -7.28
C PHE A 17 16.16 21.28 -7.79
N LYS A 18 16.70 22.46 -7.48
CA LYS A 18 16.10 23.74 -7.87
C LYS A 18 16.24 24.03 -9.36
N GLY A 19 17.37 23.66 -9.97
CA GLY A 19 17.67 23.95 -11.37
C GLY A 19 17.05 22.98 -12.36
N VAL A 20 16.81 21.72 -11.96
CA VAL A 20 16.31 20.67 -12.85
C VAL A 20 14.98 20.12 -12.34
N PHE A 21 14.97 19.49 -11.16
CA PHE A 21 13.82 18.71 -10.69
C PHE A 21 12.54 19.56 -10.61
N VAL A 22 12.59 20.74 -9.97
CA VAL A 22 11.43 21.63 -9.79
C VAL A 22 10.82 22.08 -11.14
N HIS A 23 11.59 22.05 -12.21
CA HIS A 23 11.11 22.40 -13.53
C HIS A 23 10.62 21.19 -14.34
N ARG A 24 11.26 20.03 -14.17
CA ARG A 24 11.03 18.83 -14.99
C ARG A 24 10.02 17.84 -14.43
N TYR A 25 9.71 17.86 -13.13
CA TYR A 25 8.68 16.97 -12.58
C TYR A 25 7.26 17.24 -13.16
N ARG A 26 7.04 18.40 -13.78
CA ARG A 26 5.82 18.80 -14.50
C ARG A 26 6.06 19.02 -15.99
N ASP A 27 7.00 18.28 -16.58
CA ASP A 27 7.26 18.34 -18.02
C ASP A 27 6.02 17.99 -18.86
N VAL A 28 5.95 18.46 -20.10
CA VAL A 28 4.89 18.04 -21.03
C VAL A 28 5.04 16.56 -21.40
N VAL A 29 6.29 16.05 -21.42
CA VAL A 29 6.62 14.66 -21.75
C VAL A 29 6.45 13.76 -20.51
N PRO A 30 5.53 12.77 -20.53
CA PRO A 30 5.28 11.88 -19.38
C PRO A 30 6.51 11.11 -18.91
N GLU A 31 7.36 10.64 -19.81
CA GLU A 31 8.57 9.88 -19.48
C GLU A 31 9.56 10.70 -18.65
N ILE A 32 9.69 12.00 -18.95
CA ILE A 32 10.55 12.91 -18.17
C ILE A 32 9.99 13.08 -16.76
N ARG A 33 8.67 13.21 -16.63
CA ARG A 33 8.02 13.29 -15.31
C ARG A 33 8.22 12.01 -14.51
N ALA A 34 8.08 10.85 -15.15
CA ALA A 34 8.32 9.55 -14.51
C ALA A 34 9.75 9.43 -13.97
N ILE A 35 10.76 9.78 -14.78
CA ILE A 35 12.18 9.77 -14.38
C ILE A 35 12.41 10.67 -13.17
N CYS A 36 11.86 11.89 -13.19
CA CYS A 36 12.01 12.80 -12.04
C CYS A 36 11.47 12.18 -10.75
N MET A 37 10.28 11.58 -10.82
CA MET A 37 9.63 11.01 -9.64
C MET A 37 10.32 9.73 -9.14
N GLU A 38 10.85 8.91 -10.04
CA GLU A 38 11.68 7.75 -9.70
C GLU A 38 12.96 8.17 -8.96
N GLU A 39 13.66 9.19 -9.47
CA GLU A 39 14.87 9.72 -8.83
C GLU A 39 14.59 10.35 -7.46
N LEU A 40 13.49 11.10 -7.33
CA LEU A 40 13.05 11.61 -6.03
C LEU A 40 12.83 10.46 -5.02
N GLY A 41 12.21 9.37 -5.46
CA GLY A 41 12.04 8.17 -4.65
C GLY A 41 13.35 7.52 -4.25
N THR A 42 14.34 7.50 -5.14
CA THR A 42 15.70 7.03 -4.86
C THR A 42 16.38 7.90 -3.80
N TRP A 43 16.31 9.23 -3.91
CA TRP A 43 16.90 10.14 -2.91
C TRP A 43 16.26 9.97 -1.52
N MET A 44 14.94 9.79 -1.47
CA MET A 44 14.23 9.52 -0.21
C MET A 44 14.67 8.21 0.45
N ARG A 45 14.98 7.16 -0.33
CA ARG A 45 15.51 5.89 0.21
C ARG A 45 16.96 6.01 0.65
N SER A 46 17.80 6.65 -0.16
CA SER A 46 19.24 6.74 0.08
C SER A 46 19.60 7.73 1.18
N TYR A 47 18.82 8.82 1.34
CA TYR A 47 19.08 9.84 2.35
C TYR A 47 17.79 10.38 2.98
N ALA A 48 17.05 9.48 3.63
CA ALA A 48 15.76 9.76 4.25
C ALA A 48 15.78 10.95 5.22
N ALA A 49 16.85 11.12 6.00
CA ALA A 49 16.96 12.20 6.98
C ALA A 49 16.83 13.61 6.36
N SER A 50 17.20 13.78 5.09
CA SER A 50 17.14 15.06 4.38
C SER A 50 15.95 15.14 3.42
N PHE A 51 15.64 14.05 2.72
CA PHE A 51 14.63 14.04 1.65
C PHE A 51 13.23 13.59 2.09
N LEU A 52 13.09 12.90 3.23
CA LEU A 52 11.78 12.44 3.73
C LEU A 52 11.11 13.53 4.57
N THR A 53 10.93 14.71 3.97
CA THR A 53 10.28 15.86 4.60
C THR A 53 9.05 16.28 3.80
N ASP A 54 8.10 16.95 4.45
CA ASP A 54 6.87 17.47 3.85
C ASP A 54 7.15 18.33 2.60
N GLY A 55 8.29 19.02 2.59
CA GLY A 55 8.77 19.82 1.46
C GLY A 55 8.97 19.01 0.18
N TYR A 56 9.35 17.74 0.27
CA TYR A 56 9.54 16.84 -0.86
C TYR A 56 8.33 15.91 -1.09
N LEU A 57 7.65 15.49 -0.02
CA LEU A 57 6.48 14.61 -0.12
C LEU A 57 5.32 15.25 -0.92
N LYS A 58 5.19 16.58 -0.90
CA LYS A 58 4.20 17.29 -1.73
C LYS A 58 4.31 17.00 -3.23
N TYR A 59 5.51 16.70 -3.73
CA TYR A 59 5.71 16.40 -5.15
C TYR A 59 5.11 15.05 -5.52
N ILE A 60 5.27 14.05 -4.65
CA ILE A 60 4.60 12.74 -4.79
C ILE A 60 3.09 12.96 -4.78
N GLY A 61 2.60 13.74 -3.81
CA GLY A 61 1.19 14.09 -3.70
C GLY A 61 0.61 14.71 -4.97
N TRP A 62 1.32 15.66 -5.59
CA TRP A 62 0.88 16.26 -6.84
C TRP A 62 0.92 15.30 -8.03
N THR A 63 1.90 14.41 -8.09
CA THR A 63 1.98 13.37 -9.13
C THR A 63 0.81 12.38 -9.07
N LEU A 64 0.21 12.15 -7.90
CA LEU A 64 -1.00 11.31 -7.77
C LEU A 64 -2.22 11.87 -8.55
N HIS A 65 -2.17 13.12 -9.00
CA HIS A 65 -3.21 13.74 -9.83
C HIS A 65 -2.86 13.79 -11.32
N ASP A 66 -1.70 13.26 -11.74
CA ASP A 66 -1.22 13.29 -13.12
C ASP A 66 -1.84 12.15 -13.94
N LYS A 67 -2.80 12.48 -14.82
CA LYS A 67 -3.53 11.50 -15.65
C LYS A 67 -2.64 10.73 -16.64
N PRO A 68 -1.74 11.36 -17.42
CA PRO A 68 -0.88 10.62 -18.36
C PRO A 68 0.11 9.64 -17.70
N LEU A 69 0.54 9.90 -16.46
CA LEU A 69 1.41 8.98 -15.73
C LEU A 69 0.68 7.74 -15.18
N GLN A 70 -0.66 7.77 -15.12
CA GLN A 70 -1.44 6.64 -14.68
C GLN A 70 -1.46 5.54 -15.78
N GLY A 71 -1.56 5.91 -17.06
CA GLY A 71 -1.90 4.93 -18.11
C GLY A 71 -0.78 4.27 -18.90
N GLU A 72 0.39 4.90 -19.02
CA GLU A 72 1.42 4.37 -19.94
C GLU A 72 2.68 3.86 -19.22
N ARG A 73 2.93 4.36 -18.01
CA ARG A 73 4.05 3.94 -17.15
C ARG A 73 3.96 4.68 -15.83
N TRP A 74 3.18 4.14 -14.91
CA TRP A 74 3.52 4.29 -13.51
C TRP A 74 4.82 3.48 -13.33
N PRO A 75 6.00 4.10 -13.18
CA PRO A 75 7.22 3.34 -13.07
C PRO A 75 7.07 2.38 -11.89
N ALA A 76 7.52 1.13 -12.05
CA ALA A 76 7.61 0.10 -11.00
C ALA A 76 8.48 0.53 -9.78
N GLY A 77 8.88 1.80 -9.74
CA GLY A 77 9.67 2.47 -8.73
C GLY A 77 9.06 3.78 -8.25
N VAL A 78 7.74 4.01 -8.39
CA VAL A 78 7.06 4.94 -7.45
C VAL A 78 7.53 4.58 -6.07
N PRO A 79 7.99 5.58 -5.29
CA PRO A 79 8.82 5.32 -4.15
C PRO A 79 8.17 4.20 -3.37
N ARG A 80 8.86 3.06 -3.25
CA ARG A 80 8.75 2.27 -2.03
C ARG A 80 8.96 3.32 -0.95
N VAL A 81 7.86 3.88 -0.48
CA VAL A 81 7.87 4.93 0.52
C VAL A 81 8.65 4.28 1.64
N PRO A 82 9.85 4.79 1.98
CA PRO A 82 10.69 4.12 2.95
C PRO A 82 9.82 3.86 4.19
N ALA A 83 9.97 2.69 4.80
CA ALA A 83 9.18 2.23 5.95
C ALA A 83 9.16 3.19 7.15
N GLY A 84 9.88 4.33 7.09
CA GLY A 84 9.87 5.41 8.09
C GLY A 84 9.14 6.70 7.67
N CYS A 85 8.26 6.67 6.66
CA CYS A 85 7.53 7.87 6.23
C CYS A 85 6.33 8.18 7.14
N HIS A 86 6.59 8.48 8.41
CA HIS A 86 5.59 8.86 9.42
C HIS A 86 4.83 10.18 9.13
N ARG A 87 4.96 10.78 7.94
CA ARG A 87 4.47 12.14 7.61
C ARG A 87 3.77 12.25 6.24
N LEU A 88 3.18 11.18 5.72
CA LEU A 88 2.21 11.34 4.64
C LEU A 88 0.92 11.91 5.22
N HIS A 89 0.73 13.23 5.05
CA HIS A 89 -0.42 13.97 5.58
C HIS A 89 -1.77 13.46 5.04
N PRO A 90 -2.86 13.55 5.82
CA PRO A 90 -4.22 13.09 5.48
C PRO A 90 -4.77 13.39 4.07
N PRO A 91 -4.59 14.58 3.46
CA PRO A 91 -5.14 14.85 2.12
C PRO A 91 -4.59 13.95 1.00
N HIS A 92 -3.43 13.31 1.21
CA HIS A 92 -2.89 12.36 0.25
C HIS A 92 -3.56 10.98 0.37
N GLN A 93 -4.05 10.62 1.56
CA GLN A 93 -4.70 9.33 1.85
C GLN A 93 -6.04 9.23 1.12
N THR A 94 -6.86 10.28 1.16
CA THR A 94 -8.15 10.33 0.43
C THR A 94 -7.96 10.21 -1.08
N ARG A 95 -6.92 10.83 -1.66
CA ARG A 95 -6.63 10.66 -3.10
C ARG A 95 -6.13 9.25 -3.39
N MET A 96 -5.25 8.68 -2.57
CA MET A 96 -4.77 7.30 -2.75
C MET A 96 -5.94 6.32 -2.72
N VAL A 97 -6.84 6.41 -1.74
CA VAL A 97 -8.06 5.60 -1.69
C VAL A 97 -8.87 5.75 -2.99
N SER A 98 -9.09 6.97 -3.47
CA SER A 98 -9.81 7.18 -4.74
C SER A 98 -9.08 6.60 -5.97
N MET A 99 -7.75 6.45 -5.92
CA MET A 99 -6.96 5.86 -7.01
C MET A 99 -7.11 4.33 -7.09
N VAL A 100 -7.46 3.68 -5.97
CA VAL A 100 -7.77 2.24 -5.96
C VAL A 100 -9.01 1.95 -6.81
N LEU A 101 -9.94 2.90 -6.88
CA LEU A 101 -11.18 2.82 -7.64
C LEU A 101 -11.09 3.48 -9.03
N ASP A 102 -9.89 3.87 -9.47
CA ASP A 102 -9.69 4.53 -10.76
C ASP A 102 -9.67 3.52 -11.93
N LYS A 103 -9.63 4.03 -13.17
CA LYS A 103 -9.82 3.22 -14.37
C LYS A 103 -8.69 2.27 -14.71
N GLU A 104 -7.50 2.47 -14.14
CA GLU A 104 -6.29 1.70 -14.48
C GLU A 104 -5.88 0.74 -13.37
N PRO A 105 -5.98 -0.59 -13.61
CA PRO A 105 -5.77 -1.60 -12.58
C PRO A 105 -4.31 -1.65 -12.09
N ASP A 106 -3.34 -1.34 -12.95
CA ASP A 106 -1.91 -1.40 -12.59
C ASP A 106 -1.53 -0.31 -11.57
N VAL A 107 -2.09 0.88 -11.74
CA VAL A 107 -1.92 1.99 -10.78
C VAL A 107 -2.59 1.63 -9.46
N ALA A 108 -3.83 1.12 -9.52
CA ALA A 108 -4.58 0.71 -8.34
C ALA A 108 -3.81 -0.35 -7.53
N VAL A 109 -3.14 -1.31 -8.18
CA VAL A 109 -2.30 -2.32 -7.52
C VAL A 109 -1.20 -1.67 -6.69
N GLU A 110 -0.45 -0.74 -7.27
CA GLU A 110 0.66 -0.07 -6.58
C GLU A 110 0.17 0.81 -5.44
N VAL A 111 -1.00 1.44 -5.59
CA VAL A 111 -1.61 2.22 -4.52
C VAL A 111 -2.06 1.33 -3.37
N VAL A 112 -2.68 0.18 -3.63
CA VAL A 112 -3.06 -0.78 -2.58
C VAL A 112 -1.85 -1.33 -1.84
N LYS A 113 -0.75 -1.64 -2.56
CA LYS A 113 0.52 -2.02 -1.94
C LYS A 113 1.05 -0.91 -1.03
N LEU A 114 0.97 0.34 -1.48
CA LEU A 114 1.40 1.48 -0.67
C LEU A 114 0.52 1.65 0.59
N LEU A 115 -0.80 1.51 0.47
CA LEU A 115 -1.73 1.52 1.61
C LEU A 115 -1.40 0.41 2.61
N THR A 116 -1.05 -0.78 2.12
CA THR A 116 -0.61 -1.92 2.95
C THR A 116 0.67 -1.58 3.72
N LEU A 117 1.65 -0.97 3.06
CA LEU A 117 2.88 -0.53 3.72
C LEU A 117 2.61 0.59 4.75
N MET A 118 1.68 1.50 4.47
CA MET A 118 1.29 2.53 5.43
C MET A 118 0.65 1.90 6.67
N LEU A 119 -0.23 0.91 6.49
CA LEU A 119 -0.86 0.18 7.58
C LEU A 119 0.15 -0.53 8.49
N GLU A 120 1.21 -1.12 7.91
CA GLU A 120 2.24 -1.85 8.68
C GLU A 120 3.17 -0.90 9.47
N ASN A 121 3.41 0.31 8.95
CA ASN A 121 4.40 1.24 9.53
C ASN A 121 3.77 2.39 10.34
N MET A 122 2.46 2.62 10.21
CA MET A 122 1.73 3.73 10.84
C MET A 122 0.32 3.30 11.24
N GLU A 123 0.11 3.02 12.53
CA GLU A 123 -1.19 2.56 13.05
C GLU A 123 -2.34 3.57 12.83
N GLU A 124 -2.06 4.88 12.83
CA GLU A 124 -3.06 5.95 12.67
C GLU A 124 -3.12 6.55 11.24
N ALA A 125 -2.42 5.95 10.27
CA ALA A 125 -2.35 6.56 8.94
C ALA A 125 -3.60 6.32 8.07
N LEU A 126 -4.51 5.40 8.42
CA LEU A 126 -5.71 5.14 7.64
C LEU A 126 -6.92 5.15 8.57
N THR A 127 -7.96 5.88 8.18
CA THR A 127 -9.22 5.84 8.90
C THR A 127 -9.96 4.53 8.61
N GLU A 128 -10.94 4.19 9.44
CA GLU A 128 -11.76 3.00 9.19
C GLU A 128 -12.57 3.11 7.89
N GLU A 129 -13.04 4.32 7.55
CA GLU A 129 -13.74 4.61 6.30
C GLU A 129 -12.84 4.38 5.07
N ASP A 130 -11.57 4.82 5.14
CA ASP A 130 -10.58 4.56 4.11
C ASP A 130 -10.36 3.05 3.90
N CYS A 131 -10.27 2.28 5.00
CA CYS A 131 -10.08 0.83 4.90
C CYS A 131 -11.32 0.14 4.29
N GLN A 132 -12.52 0.53 4.73
CA GLN A 132 -13.79 -0.01 4.23
C GLN A 132 -13.97 0.21 2.73
N SER A 133 -13.48 1.34 2.20
CA SER A 133 -13.55 1.61 0.76
C SER A 133 -12.64 0.70 -0.09
N VAL A 134 -11.59 0.10 0.49
CA VAL A 134 -10.66 -0.81 -0.20
C VAL A 134 -11.15 -2.25 -0.14
N TYR A 135 -11.92 -2.65 0.86
CA TYR A 135 -12.38 -4.03 1.01
C TYR A 135 -13.13 -4.61 -0.20
N PRO A 136 -14.02 -3.87 -0.91
CA PRO A 136 -14.68 -4.40 -2.10
C PRO A 136 -13.72 -4.81 -3.22
N VAL A 137 -12.50 -4.30 -3.21
CA VAL A 137 -11.48 -4.53 -4.24
C VAL A 137 -11.01 -5.98 -4.26
N VAL A 138 -11.18 -6.75 -3.17
CA VAL A 138 -10.86 -8.18 -3.15
C VAL A 138 -11.71 -9.02 -4.11
N TYR A 139 -12.81 -8.45 -4.63
CA TYR A 139 -13.73 -9.12 -5.53
C TYR A 139 -13.62 -8.67 -7.00
N VAL A 140 -12.67 -7.79 -7.35
CA VAL A 140 -12.51 -7.29 -8.71
C VAL A 140 -11.97 -8.35 -9.66
N SER A 141 -12.32 -8.25 -10.95
CA SER A 141 -11.89 -9.21 -11.98
C SER A 141 -10.38 -9.23 -12.25
N SER A 142 -9.67 -8.15 -11.92
CA SER A 142 -8.21 -8.11 -12.04
C SER A 142 -7.56 -8.85 -10.88
N ARG A 143 -7.07 -10.07 -11.13
CA ARG A 143 -6.43 -10.90 -10.09
C ARG A 143 -5.29 -10.18 -9.38
N ALA A 144 -4.45 -9.44 -10.11
CA ALA A 144 -3.31 -8.73 -9.50
C ALA A 144 -3.78 -7.70 -8.45
N LEU A 145 -4.86 -6.99 -8.75
CA LEU A 145 -5.47 -6.00 -7.86
C LEU A 145 -6.19 -6.68 -6.69
N ALA A 146 -6.97 -7.73 -6.98
CA ALA A 146 -7.65 -8.52 -5.97
C ALA A 146 -6.65 -9.12 -4.96
N SER A 147 -5.56 -9.73 -5.42
CA SER A 147 -4.51 -10.28 -4.55
C SER A 147 -3.80 -9.21 -3.72
N ALA A 148 -3.56 -8.02 -4.29
CA ALA A 148 -3.00 -6.90 -3.51
C ALA A 148 -3.96 -6.43 -2.41
N ALA A 149 -5.26 -6.31 -2.72
CA ALA A 149 -6.28 -5.96 -1.74
C ALA A 149 -6.49 -7.07 -0.70
N GLY A 150 -6.35 -8.34 -1.09
CA GLY A 150 -6.38 -9.48 -0.19
C GLY A 150 -5.26 -9.40 0.86
N LEU A 151 -4.05 -9.03 0.46
CA LEU A 151 -2.96 -8.79 1.41
C LEU A 151 -3.27 -7.63 2.37
N PHE A 152 -3.82 -6.52 1.86
CA PHE A 152 -4.27 -5.40 2.69
C PHE A 152 -5.31 -5.83 3.73
N LEU A 153 -6.36 -6.53 3.28
CA LEU A 153 -7.42 -7.08 4.13
C LEU A 153 -6.85 -8.04 5.18
N TYR A 154 -5.94 -8.94 4.78
CA TYR A 154 -5.32 -9.89 5.69
C TYR A 154 -4.60 -9.17 6.83
N ARG A 155 -3.74 -8.20 6.51
CA ARG A 155 -3.01 -7.42 7.50
C ARG A 155 -3.90 -6.56 8.39
N ARG A 156 -5.03 -6.07 7.84
CA ARG A 156 -5.94 -5.18 8.56
C ARG A 156 -6.84 -5.91 9.54
N LEU A 157 -7.54 -6.94 9.06
CA LEU A 157 -8.67 -7.55 9.74
C LEU A 157 -8.47 -9.04 10.05
N LEU A 158 -7.71 -9.77 9.24
CA LEU A 158 -7.67 -11.23 9.35
C LEU A 158 -6.44 -11.78 10.08
N ASP A 159 -5.43 -10.96 10.36
CA ASP A 159 -4.21 -11.40 11.03
C ASP A 159 -4.45 -11.61 12.53
N PRO A 160 -4.54 -12.88 13.01
CA PRO A 160 -4.85 -13.17 14.42
C PRO A 160 -3.73 -12.72 15.37
N GLN A 161 -2.53 -12.49 14.84
CA GLN A 161 -1.36 -12.06 15.62
C GLN A 161 -1.41 -10.56 15.96
N ARG A 162 -2.28 -9.78 15.32
CA ARG A 162 -2.37 -8.33 15.53
C ARG A 162 -3.00 -7.96 16.88
N GLU A 163 -3.93 -8.77 17.38
CA GLU A 163 -4.62 -8.51 18.66
C GLU A 163 -3.89 -9.09 19.89
N ARG A 164 -2.92 -10.00 19.70
CA ARG A 164 -2.30 -10.74 20.81
C ARG A 164 -0.79 -10.82 20.66
N GLY A 165 -0.09 -10.02 21.47
CA GLY A 165 1.34 -10.16 21.70
C GLY A 165 1.67 -11.46 22.45
N GLY A 166 1.81 -12.56 21.72
CA GLY A 166 2.47 -13.79 22.17
C GLY A 166 1.58 -14.92 22.72
N GLU A 167 1.98 -16.14 22.35
CA GLU A 167 1.53 -17.46 22.85
C GLU A 167 0.08 -17.89 22.53
N SER A 168 -0.26 -17.91 21.25
CA SER A 168 -1.40 -18.71 20.76
C SER A 168 -0.94 -20.00 20.10
N SER A 169 -1.64 -21.10 20.40
CA SER A 169 -1.48 -22.35 19.64
C SER A 169 -1.85 -22.09 18.18
N ARG A 170 -1.07 -22.65 17.25
CA ARG A 170 -1.27 -22.54 15.80
C ARG A 170 -2.71 -22.88 15.37
N ASP A 171 -3.36 -23.80 16.08
CA ASP A 171 -4.75 -24.19 15.85
C ASP A 171 -5.75 -23.10 16.30
N GLY A 172 -5.50 -22.45 17.45
CA GLY A 172 -6.33 -21.33 17.93
C GLY A 172 -6.28 -20.10 17.02
N ASP A 173 -5.13 -19.86 16.38
CA ASP A 173 -4.96 -18.80 15.39
C ASP A 173 -5.76 -19.05 14.12
N ASN A 174 -5.73 -20.28 13.59
CA ASN A 174 -6.47 -20.61 12.38
C ASN A 174 -7.98 -20.57 12.63
N ARG A 175 -8.45 -21.00 13.80
CA ARG A 175 -9.86 -20.87 14.18
C ARG A 175 -10.31 -19.41 14.24
N THR A 176 -9.48 -18.53 14.80
CA THR A 176 -9.74 -17.09 14.86
C THR A 176 -9.75 -16.48 13.46
N PHE A 177 -8.77 -16.81 12.63
CA PHE A 177 -8.72 -16.41 11.22
C PHE A 177 -9.99 -16.77 10.46
N PHE A 178 -10.47 -18.02 10.56
CA PHE A 178 -11.69 -18.45 9.86
C PHE A 178 -12.95 -17.73 10.38
N ARG A 179 -13.06 -17.47 11.69
CA ARG A 179 -14.18 -16.70 12.25
C ARG A 179 -14.19 -15.26 11.74
N LEU A 180 -13.03 -14.60 11.71
CA LEU A 180 -12.89 -13.25 11.16
C LEU A 180 -13.19 -13.21 9.65
N LEU A 181 -12.72 -14.20 8.90
CA LEU A 181 -13.00 -14.32 7.46
C LEU A 181 -14.49 -14.52 7.17
N LEU A 182 -15.18 -15.36 7.97
CA LEU A 182 -16.62 -15.58 7.86
C LEU A 182 -17.41 -14.32 8.24
N ALA A 183 -17.04 -13.64 9.33
CA ALA A 183 -17.64 -12.39 9.73
C ALA A 183 -17.53 -11.35 8.60
N PHE A 184 -16.32 -11.16 8.05
CA PHE A 184 -16.10 -10.28 6.91
C PHE A 184 -16.96 -10.65 5.69
N PHE A 185 -17.00 -11.93 5.30
CA PHE A 185 -17.78 -12.37 4.16
C PHE A 185 -19.28 -12.09 4.34
N ILE A 186 -19.83 -12.40 5.51
CA ILE A 186 -21.25 -12.20 5.83
C ILE A 186 -21.59 -10.71 5.95
N GLU A 187 -20.79 -9.93 6.68
CA GLU A 187 -21.03 -8.51 6.92
C GLU A 187 -20.84 -7.65 5.67
N SER A 188 -19.96 -8.06 4.76
CA SER A 188 -19.71 -7.29 3.54
C SER A 188 -20.91 -7.28 2.58
N GLU A 189 -21.70 -8.36 2.53
CA GLU A 189 -22.82 -8.56 1.60
C GLU A 189 -22.49 -8.26 0.11
N LEU A 190 -21.20 -8.32 -0.27
CA LEU A 190 -20.75 -7.90 -1.60
C LEU A 190 -20.91 -8.98 -2.68
N HIS A 191 -20.87 -10.26 -2.29
CA HIS A 191 -20.91 -11.39 -3.21
C HIS A 191 -21.66 -12.59 -2.61
N GLU A 192 -22.36 -13.34 -3.46
CA GLU A 192 -23.12 -14.54 -3.05
C GLU A 192 -22.23 -15.77 -2.77
N HIS A 193 -20.97 -15.75 -3.23
CA HIS A 193 -20.05 -16.87 -3.07
C HIS A 193 -18.62 -16.42 -2.74
N ALA A 194 -17.91 -17.24 -1.96
CA ALA A 194 -16.58 -16.89 -1.45
C ALA A 194 -15.43 -17.09 -2.46
N ALA A 195 -15.68 -17.58 -3.68
CA ALA A 195 -14.61 -17.96 -4.62
C ALA A 195 -13.57 -16.85 -4.88
N TYR A 196 -14.00 -15.62 -5.18
CA TYR A 196 -13.10 -14.48 -5.42
C TYR A 196 -12.36 -14.03 -4.14
N LEU A 197 -13.04 -14.07 -2.99
CA LEU A 197 -12.42 -13.76 -1.70
C LEU A 197 -11.32 -14.77 -1.34
N VAL A 198 -11.57 -16.05 -1.60
CA VAL A 198 -10.57 -17.10 -1.35
C VAL A 198 -9.39 -16.98 -2.33
N ASP A 199 -9.65 -16.70 -3.61
CA ASP A 199 -8.58 -16.51 -4.61
C ASP A 199 -7.70 -15.28 -4.30
N SER A 200 -8.31 -14.15 -3.91
CA SER A 200 -7.56 -12.94 -3.53
C SER A 200 -6.67 -13.14 -2.31
N LEU A 201 -7.07 -14.00 -1.36
CA LEU A 201 -6.28 -14.34 -0.17
C LEU A 201 -5.32 -15.51 -0.39
N TRP A 202 -5.36 -16.18 -1.54
CA TRP A 202 -4.65 -17.44 -1.75
C TRP A 202 -3.13 -17.30 -1.64
N ASP A 203 -2.59 -16.18 -2.10
CA ASP A 203 -1.15 -15.93 -2.13
C ASP A 203 -0.61 -15.54 -0.74
N CYS A 204 -1.38 -14.80 0.08
CA CYS A 204 -0.95 -14.34 1.41
C CYS A 204 -1.34 -15.28 2.56
N ALA A 205 -2.52 -15.90 2.49
CA ALA A 205 -3.09 -16.76 3.54
C ALA A 205 -3.22 -18.23 3.12
N GLY A 206 -2.64 -18.62 1.97
CA GLY A 206 -2.76 -19.96 1.40
C GLY A 206 -2.50 -21.13 2.38
N PRO A 207 -1.47 -21.10 3.24
CA PRO A 207 -1.25 -22.16 4.22
C PRO A 207 -2.37 -22.29 5.26
N ARG A 208 -3.05 -21.19 5.59
CA ARG A 208 -4.19 -21.18 6.53
C ARG A 208 -5.47 -21.64 5.83
N LEU A 209 -5.72 -21.17 4.62
CA LEU A 209 -6.89 -21.54 3.81
C LEU A 209 -6.95 -23.04 3.47
N ARG A 210 -5.81 -23.72 3.47
CA ARG A 210 -5.71 -25.16 3.21
C ARG A 210 -5.81 -26.03 4.48
N ASP A 211 -6.06 -25.43 5.63
CA ASP A 211 -6.25 -26.14 6.90
C ASP A 211 -7.67 -26.74 6.98
N TRP A 212 -7.90 -27.78 6.18
CA TRP A 212 -9.18 -28.47 6.09
C TRP A 212 -9.57 -29.17 7.39
N GLU A 213 -8.58 -29.53 8.22
CA GLU A 213 -8.82 -30.16 9.52
C GLU A 213 -9.50 -29.17 10.48
N THR A 214 -8.95 -27.96 10.61
CA THR A 214 -9.58 -26.90 11.42
C THR A 214 -10.94 -26.50 10.87
N ILE A 215 -11.11 -26.39 9.54
CA ILE A 215 -12.41 -26.07 8.94
C ILE A 215 -13.44 -27.15 9.28
N SER A 216 -13.08 -28.42 9.12
CA SER A 216 -13.99 -29.54 9.41
C SER A 216 -14.33 -29.60 10.90
N ALA A 217 -13.37 -29.36 11.78
CA ALA A 217 -13.60 -29.29 13.22
C ALA A 217 -14.58 -28.16 13.57
N LEU A 218 -14.41 -26.96 13.02
CA LEU A 218 -15.30 -25.83 13.25
C LEU A 218 -16.75 -26.10 12.80
N LEU A 219 -16.95 -26.86 11.73
CA LEU A 219 -18.29 -27.22 11.24
C LEU A 219 -18.98 -28.30 12.08
N LEU A 220 -18.20 -29.06 12.85
CA LEU A 220 -18.68 -30.13 13.73
C LEU A 220 -18.86 -29.65 15.19
N GLU A 221 -18.49 -28.41 15.49
CA GLU A 221 -18.72 -27.80 16.80
C GLU A 221 -20.17 -27.32 16.91
N GLU A 222 -20.90 -27.85 17.89
CA GLU A 222 -22.25 -27.42 18.29
C GLU A 222 -22.24 -26.10 19.07
#